data_AF-A0A520EEZ9-F1
#
_entry.id   AF-A0A520EEZ9-F1
#
_cell.length_a   1.000
_cell.length_b   1.000
_cell.length_c   1.000
_cell.angle_alpha   90.00
_cell.angle_beta   90.00
_cell.angle_gamma   90.00
#
_symmetry.space_group_name_H-M   'P 1'
#
loop_
_entity.id
_entity.type
_entity.pdbx_description
1 polymer ?
#
loop_
_entity_poly.entity_id
_entity_poly.type
_entity_poly.pdbx_seq_one_letter_code
_entity_poly.pdbx_strand_id
1 'polypeptide(L)'
;MRIALSHYVLCGLSVAFGLLLISGAVHLWLGAVAGASAAVGVIVASPPDQPSPRRGKFWQMLPAPLLSLPLFFAVQMLHAMPIRLGMVLIPATFLAFLAMAWGKRGIPIAIAVMLAMVFSIATPKPVDFLEVL
;
A
#
# COMPACT_ATOMS: atom_id res chain seq x y z
N MET A 1 -21.93 21.85 10.15
CA MET A 1 -20.76 22.02 9.25
C MET A 1 -19.39 21.79 9.89
N ARG A 2 -19.20 21.79 11.23
CA ARG A 2 -17.88 21.60 11.86
C ARG A 2 -17.25 20.21 11.66
N ILE A 3 -18.06 19.18 11.42
CA ILE A 3 -17.59 17.80 11.19
C ILE A 3 -16.99 17.63 9.77
N ALA A 4 -17.53 18.33 8.77
CA ALA A 4 -17.05 18.27 7.38
C ALA A 4 -15.66 18.91 7.19
N LEU A 5 -15.27 19.83 8.08
CA LEU A 5 -13.95 20.48 8.10
C LEU A 5 -13.00 19.87 9.15
N SER A 6 -13.35 18.71 9.71
CA SER A 6 -12.48 18.01 10.65
C SER A 6 -11.18 17.59 9.96
N HIS A 7 -10.08 17.56 10.73
CA HIS A 7 -8.76 17.17 10.23
C HIS A 7 -8.77 15.78 9.58
N TYR A 8 -9.66 14.89 10.03
CA TYR A 8 -9.87 13.56 9.44
C TYR A 8 -10.49 13.61 8.04
N VAL A 9 -11.47 14.49 7.81
CA VAL A 9 -12.14 14.61 6.51
C VAL A 9 -11.20 15.25 5.49
N LEU A 10 -10.45 16.27 5.89
CA LEU A 10 -9.44 16.91 5.04
C LEU A 10 -8.30 15.94 4.68
N CYS A 11 -7.85 15.13 5.64
CA CYS A 11 -6.87 14.08 5.39
C CYS A 11 -7.41 13.06 4.38
N GLY A 12 -8.64 12.56 4.58
CA GLY A 12 -9.29 11.63 3.65
C GLY A 12 -9.47 12.21 2.24
N LEU A 13 -9.90 13.46 2.12
CA LEU A 13 -10.02 14.15 0.83
C LEU A 13 -8.67 14.32 0.13
N SER A 14 -7.62 14.68 0.88
CA SER A 14 -6.27 14.80 0.32
C SER A 14 -5.73 13.47 -0.19
N VAL A 15 -5.99 12.37 0.52
CA VAL A 15 -5.61 11.03 0.11
C VAL A 15 -6.38 10.59 -1.13
N ALA A 16 -7.70 10.80 -1.16
CA ALA A 16 -8.54 10.46 -2.32
C ALA A 16 -8.12 11.23 -3.57
N PHE A 17 -7.81 12.53 -3.42
CA PHE A 17 -7.32 13.35 -4.50
C PHE A 17 -5.94 12.91 -4.97
N GLY A 18 -5.03 12.58 -4.05
CA GLY A 18 -3.72 12.01 -4.37
C GLY A 18 -3.82 10.69 -5.13
N LEU A 19 -4.70 9.78 -4.70
CA LEU A 19 -4.97 8.52 -5.41
C LEU A 19 -5.46 8.75 -6.84
N LEU A 20 -6.44 9.64 -7.02
CA LEU A 20 -6.98 9.98 -8.33
C LEU A 20 -5.90 10.56 -9.26
N LEU A 21 -5.11 11.51 -8.76
CA LEU A 21 -4.06 12.14 -9.55
C LEU A 21 -2.93 11.16 -9.90
N ILE A 22 -2.43 10.40 -8.94
CA ILE A 22 -1.29 9.49 -9.16
C ILE A 22 -1.71 8.33 -10.05
N SER A 23 -2.80 7.63 -9.71
CA SER A 23 -3.26 6.50 -10.52
C SER A 23 -3.73 6.95 -11.90
N GLY A 24 -4.46 8.07 -11.99
CA GLY A 24 -4.92 8.62 -13.26
C GLY A 24 -3.78 9.10 -14.16
N ALA A 25 -2.78 9.80 -13.60
CA ALA A 25 -1.61 10.23 -14.37
C ALA A 25 -0.80 9.03 -14.88
N VAL A 26 -0.53 8.05 -14.02
CA VAL A 26 0.21 6.84 -14.43
C VAL A 26 -0.60 6.04 -15.44
N HIS A 27 -1.92 5.93 -15.29
CA HIS A 27 -2.79 5.27 -16.25
C HIS A 27 -2.73 5.92 -17.64
N LEU A 28 -2.75 7.24 -17.70
CA LEU A 28 -2.69 7.99 -18.96
C LEU A 28 -1.32 7.91 -19.65
N TRP A 29 -0.23 7.76 -18.87
CA TRP A 29 1.14 7.74 -19.40
C TRP A 29 1.65 6.33 -19.74
N LEU A 30 1.41 5.36 -18.86
CA LEU A 30 2.00 4.02 -18.89
C LEU A 30 0.96 2.91 -19.06
N GLY A 31 -0.33 3.26 -19.12
CA GLY A 31 -1.43 2.33 -19.37
C GLY A 31 -2.04 1.71 -18.10
N ALA A 32 -2.99 0.81 -18.33
CA ALA A 32 -3.87 0.28 -17.28
C ALA A 32 -3.15 -0.53 -16.20
N VAL A 33 -2.14 -1.32 -16.58
CA VAL A 33 -1.39 -2.19 -15.65
C VAL A 33 -0.56 -1.34 -14.68
N ALA A 34 0.20 -0.38 -15.21
CA ALA A 34 0.97 0.57 -14.40
C ALA A 34 0.08 1.47 -13.53
N GLY A 35 -1.07 1.91 -14.06
CA GLY A 35 -2.04 2.69 -13.29
C GLY A 35 -2.62 1.92 -12.10
N ALA A 36 -2.86 0.61 -12.27
CA ALA A 36 -3.34 -0.26 -11.21
C ALA A 36 -2.27 -0.53 -10.15
N SER A 37 -1.01 -0.78 -10.52
CA SER A 37 0.09 -0.96 -9.56
C SER A 37 0.37 0.32 -8.76
N ALA A 38 0.33 1.48 -9.42
CA ALA A 38 0.45 2.77 -8.76
C ALA A 38 -0.69 3.02 -7.75
N ALA A 39 -1.92 2.62 -8.09
CA ALA A 39 -3.06 2.72 -7.16
C ALA A 39 -2.82 1.90 -5.89
N VAL A 40 -2.28 0.68 -6.00
CA VAL A 40 -1.93 -0.15 -4.83
C VAL A 40 -0.95 0.58 -3.92
N GLY A 41 0.11 1.18 -4.48
CA GLY A 41 1.10 1.93 -3.71
C GLY A 41 0.47 3.07 -2.89
N VAL A 42 -0.44 3.84 -3.50
CA VAL A 42 -1.14 4.94 -2.81
C VAL A 42 -2.08 4.42 -1.72
N ILE A 43 -2.83 3.33 -2.00
CA ILE A 43 -3.73 2.71 -1.02
C ILE A 43 -2.96 2.22 0.21
N VAL A 44 -1.80 1.60 0.01
CA VAL A 44 -0.95 1.10 1.09
C VAL A 44 -0.36 2.22 1.94
N ALA A 45 -0.06 3.38 1.34
CA ALA A 45 0.43 4.55 2.06
C ALA A 45 -0.67 5.28 2.87
N SER A 46 -1.95 4.97 2.64
CA SER A 46 -3.08 5.69 3.24
C SER A 46 -3.31 5.38 4.73
N PRO A 47 -3.33 4.11 5.21
CA PRO A 47 -3.48 3.80 6.63
C PRO A 47 -2.47 4.45 7.58
N PRO A 48 -1.14 4.49 7.28
CA PRO A 48 -0.18 5.15 8.15
C PRO A 48 -0.26 6.69 8.10
N ASP A 49 -0.97 7.27 7.13
CA ASP A 49 -1.20 8.70 7.03
C ASP A 49 -2.33 9.17 7.96
N GLN A 50 -2.04 9.19 9.26
CA GLN A 50 -2.96 9.74 10.25
C GLN A 50 -2.65 11.21 10.59
N PRO A 51 -3.68 12.00 10.93
CA PRO A 51 -3.52 13.32 11.55
C PRO A 51 -2.57 13.27 12.76
N SER A 52 -1.35 13.78 12.61
CA SER A 52 -0.30 13.74 13.63
C SER A 52 0.55 15.03 13.57
N PRO A 53 1.11 15.50 14.71
CA PRO A 53 2.02 16.65 14.72
C PRO A 53 3.17 16.50 13.72
N ARG A 54 3.58 17.61 13.07
CA ARG A 54 4.59 17.59 11.98
C ARG A 54 5.96 17.02 12.38
N ARG A 55 6.30 17.03 13.67
CA ARG A 55 7.61 16.55 14.14
C ARG A 55 7.64 15.02 14.18
N GLY A 56 8.44 14.41 13.31
CA GLY A 56 8.66 12.95 13.26
C GLY A 56 7.69 12.16 12.38
N LYS A 57 6.76 12.84 11.68
CA LYS A 57 5.77 12.19 10.79
C LYS A 57 6.44 11.33 9.72
N PHE A 58 7.54 11.80 9.12
CA PHE A 58 8.28 11.04 8.11
C PHE A 58 8.76 9.67 8.62
N TRP A 59 9.37 9.64 9.81
CA TRP A 59 9.84 8.40 10.44
C TRP A 59 8.72 7.46 10.87
N GLN A 60 7.52 8.00 11.14
CA GLN A 60 6.34 7.19 11.44
C GLN A 60 5.74 6.56 10.17
N MET A 61 5.83 7.23 9.03
CA MET A 61 5.30 6.75 7.76
C MET A 61 6.24 5.76 7.06
N LEU A 62 7.56 5.93 7.22
CA LEU A 62 8.61 5.16 6.54
C LEU A 62 8.51 3.62 6.65
N PRO A 63 8.16 3.03 7.81
CA PRO A 63 8.16 1.57 7.97
C PRO A 63 7.13 0.85 7.09
N ALA A 64 5.99 1.47 6.80
CA ALA A 64 4.93 0.84 6.03
C ALA A 64 5.34 0.65 4.54
N PRO A 65 5.82 1.66 3.80
CA PRO A 65 6.40 1.48 2.47
C PRO A 65 7.59 0.52 2.47
N LEU A 66 8.47 0.60 3.47
CA LEU A 66 9.67 -0.24 3.53
C LEU A 66 9.36 -1.73 3.62
N LEU A 67 8.26 -2.10 4.30
CA LEU A 67 7.82 -3.49 4.40
C LEU A 67 6.93 -3.90 3.22
N SER A 68 6.06 -3.01 2.76
CA SER A 68 5.08 -3.33 1.71
C SER A 68 5.65 -3.33 0.29
N LEU A 69 6.61 -2.47 -0.03
CA LEU A 69 7.28 -2.44 -1.33
C LEU A 69 7.96 -3.77 -1.68
N PRO A 70 8.91 -4.30 -0.88
CA PRO A 70 9.57 -5.56 -1.21
C PRO A 70 8.58 -6.72 -1.29
N LEU A 71 7.51 -6.66 -0.49
CA LEU A 71 6.46 -7.67 -0.49
C LEU A 71 5.61 -7.61 -1.76
N PHE A 72 5.25 -6.42 -2.25
CA PHE A 72 4.54 -6.22 -3.51
C PHE A 72 5.35 -6.79 -4.68
N PHE A 73 6.64 -6.49 -4.74
CA PHE A 73 7.54 -7.07 -5.75
C PHE A 73 7.63 -8.60 -5.63
N ALA A 74 7.78 -9.13 -4.42
CA ALA A 74 7.82 -10.56 -4.20
C ALA A 74 6.54 -11.26 -4.68
N VAL A 75 5.35 -10.69 -4.42
CA VAL A 75 4.08 -11.24 -4.89
C VAL A 75 3.98 -11.19 -6.42
N GLN A 76 4.35 -10.06 -7.04
CA GLN A 76 4.33 -9.93 -8.51
C GLN A 76 5.28 -10.92 -9.21
N MET A 77 6.49 -11.12 -8.67
CA MET A 77 7.44 -12.10 -9.24
C MET A 77 6.97 -13.54 -9.05
N LEU A 78 6.33 -13.86 -7.93
CA LEU A 78 5.87 -15.22 -7.60
C LEU A 78 4.45 -15.51 -8.10
N HIS A 79 3.79 -14.56 -8.78
CA HIS A 79 2.40 -14.71 -9.24
C HIS A 79 2.20 -15.92 -10.17
N ALA A 80 3.26 -16.37 -10.86
CA ALA A 80 3.24 -17.56 -11.72
C ALA A 80 3.30 -18.90 -10.96
N MET A 81 3.63 -18.91 -9.67
CA MET A 81 3.96 -20.11 -8.89
C MET A 81 3.15 -20.15 -7.59
N PRO A 82 1.90 -20.65 -7.60
CA PRO A 82 0.95 -20.50 -6.49
C PRO A 82 1.46 -21.13 -5.18
N ILE A 83 2.15 -22.26 -5.24
CA ILE A 83 2.72 -22.93 -4.05
C ILE A 83 3.81 -22.08 -3.40
N ARG A 84 4.70 -21.49 -4.22
CA ARG A 84 5.82 -20.66 -3.76
C ARG A 84 5.32 -19.33 -3.20
N LEU A 85 4.28 -18.77 -3.83
CA LEU A 85 3.58 -17.57 -3.36
C LEU A 85 2.96 -17.83 -1.96
N GLY A 86 2.31 -18.97 -1.75
CA GLY A 86 1.79 -19.37 -0.44
C GLY A 86 2.87 -19.43 0.65
N MET A 87 4.06 -19.95 0.34
CA MET A 87 5.19 -20.00 1.27
C MET A 87 5.69 -18.62 1.69
N VAL A 88 5.52 -17.58 0.88
CA VAL A 88 5.87 -16.20 1.23
C VAL A 88 4.71 -15.52 1.98
N LEU A 89 3.48 -15.78 1.57
CA LEU A 89 2.30 -15.16 2.16
C LEU A 89 2.06 -15.59 3.61
N ILE A 90 2.28 -16.87 3.95
CA ILE A 90 2.10 -17.39 5.32
C ILE A 90 3.00 -16.66 6.35
N PRO A 91 4.33 -16.61 6.18
CA PRO A 91 5.18 -15.90 7.14
C PRO A 91 4.93 -14.39 7.10
N ALA A 92 4.64 -13.81 5.94
CA ALA A 92 4.42 -12.37 5.84
C ALA A 92 3.07 -11.93 6.45
N THR A 93 2.02 -12.74 6.35
CA THR A 93 0.75 -12.51 7.07
C THR A 93 0.97 -12.63 8.57
N PHE A 94 1.68 -13.66 9.03
CA PHE A 94 2.07 -13.79 10.44
C PHE A 94 2.82 -12.56 10.95
N LEU A 95 3.83 -12.08 10.22
CA LEU A 95 4.58 -10.87 10.59
C LEU A 95 3.72 -9.60 10.58
N ALA A 96 2.75 -9.48 9.66
CA ALA A 96 1.81 -8.37 9.66
C ALA A 96 0.89 -8.40 10.89
N PHE A 97 0.37 -9.57 11.26
CA PHE A 97 -0.42 -9.72 12.49
C PHE A 97 0.42 -9.53 13.75
N LEU A 98 1.68 -9.97 13.74
CA LEU A 98 2.64 -9.67 14.80
C LEU A 98 2.88 -8.15 14.92
N ALA A 99 2.98 -7.45 13.79
CA ALA A 99 3.09 -5.99 13.76
C ALA A 99 1.91 -5.33 14.48
N MET A 100 0.70 -5.87 14.33
CA MET A 100 -0.51 -5.39 15.03
C MET A 100 -0.39 -5.51 16.56
N ALA A 101 0.36 -6.48 17.08
CA ALA A 101 0.53 -6.71 18.52
C ALA A 101 1.30 -5.60 19.23
N TRP A 102 2.08 -4.77 18.52
CA TRP A 102 2.79 -3.62 19.09
C TRP A 102 1.91 -2.37 19.33
N GLY A 103 0.58 -2.52 19.32
CA GLY A 103 -0.37 -1.51 19.76
C GLY A 103 -0.70 -0.45 18.69
N LYS A 104 -1.09 0.76 19.13
CA LYS A 104 -1.71 1.80 18.29
C LYS A 104 -0.91 2.19 17.02
N ARG A 105 0.40 1.97 17.00
CA ARG A 105 1.28 2.26 15.85
C ARG A 105 1.46 1.08 14.91
N GLY A 106 1.23 -0.14 15.38
CA GLY A 106 1.36 -1.38 14.60
C GLY A 106 0.16 -1.67 13.71
N ILE A 107 -1.04 -1.29 14.17
CA ILE A 107 -2.30 -1.51 13.44
C ILE A 107 -2.28 -0.91 12.03
N PRO A 108 -1.90 0.38 11.82
CA PRO A 108 -1.87 0.96 10.48
C PRO A 108 -0.86 0.28 9.54
N ILE A 109 0.28 -0.18 10.08
CA ILE A 109 1.33 -0.86 9.31
C ILE A 109 0.84 -2.24 8.87
N ALA A 110 0.19 -2.99 9.77
CA ALA A 110 -0.40 -4.29 9.47
C ALA A 110 -1.46 -4.19 8.36
N ILE A 111 -2.36 -3.19 8.46
CA ILE A 111 -3.39 -2.93 7.45
C ILE A 111 -2.73 -2.61 6.10
N ALA A 112 -1.73 -1.72 6.08
CA ALA A 112 -1.00 -1.38 4.86
C ALA A 112 -0.39 -2.62 4.18
N VAL A 113 0.26 -3.49 4.95
CA VAL A 113 0.86 -4.74 4.45
C VAL A 113 -0.19 -5.71 3.90
N MET A 114 -1.33 -5.84 4.57
CA MET A 114 -2.44 -6.68 4.11
C MET A 114 -3.08 -6.15 2.83
N LEU A 115 -3.32 -4.84 2.73
CA LEU A 115 -3.81 -4.22 1.50
C LEU A 115 -2.81 -4.40 0.35
N ALA A 116 -1.51 -4.29 0.62
CA ALA A 116 -0.47 -4.53 -0.38
C ALA A 116 -0.56 -5.95 -0.96
N MET A 117 -0.69 -6.97 -0.10
CA MET A 117 -0.82 -8.36 -0.55
C MET A 117 -2.11 -8.59 -1.34
N VAL A 118 -3.26 -8.20 -0.79
CA VAL A 118 -4.57 -8.47 -1.38
C VAL A 118 -4.69 -7.80 -2.75
N PHE A 119 -4.28 -6.54 -2.85
CA PHE A 119 -4.35 -5.83 -4.12
C PHE A 119 -3.26 -6.24 -5.09
N SER A 120 -2.09 -6.70 -4.61
CA SER A 120 -1.06 -7.27 -5.50
C SER A 120 -1.51 -8.58 -6.16
N ILE A 121 -2.29 -9.40 -5.46
CA ILE A 121 -2.92 -10.58 -6.08
C ILE A 121 -4.00 -10.17 -7.09
N ALA A 122 -4.71 -9.06 -6.83
CA ALA A 122 -5.76 -8.56 -7.71
C ALA A 122 -5.21 -7.83 -8.96
N THR A 123 -3.96 -7.34 -8.92
CA THR A 123 -3.35 -6.69 -10.07
C THR A 123 -2.98 -7.72 -11.16
N PRO A 124 -3.21 -7.41 -12.44
CA PRO A 124 -2.82 -8.28 -13.54
C PRO A 124 -1.33 -8.62 -13.47
N LYS A 125 -1.00 -9.88 -13.75
CA LYS A 125 0.39 -10.35 -13.80
C LYS A 125 1.16 -9.52 -14.85
N PRO A 126 2.31 -8.90 -14.50
CA PRO A 126 3.18 -8.25 -15.47
C PRO A 126 3.61 -9.27 -16.52
N VAL A 127 3.48 -8.94 -17.81
CA VAL A 127 3.84 -9.86 -18.89
C VAL A 127 5.35 -9.80 -19.14
N ASP A 128 5.98 -8.66 -18.85
CA ASP A 128 7.42 -8.39 -18.99
C ASP A 128 8.04 -7.69 -17.76
N PHE A 129 9.34 -7.92 -17.52
CA PHE A 129 10.11 -7.31 -16.43
C PHE A 129 10.19 -5.77 -16.51
N LEU A 130 9.99 -5.17 -17.69
CA LEU A 130 10.02 -3.72 -17.88
C LEU A 130 8.73 -3.01 -17.42
N GLU A 131 7.63 -3.73 -17.22
CA GLU A 131 6.38 -3.15 -16.66
C GLU A 131 6.42 -3.05 -15.12
N VAL A 132 7.45 -3.62 -14.49
CA VAL A 132 7.60 -3.77 -13.04
C VAL A 132 8.44 -2.64 -12.43
N LEU A 133 9.27 -1.95 -13.23
CA LEU A 133 10.12 -0.82 -12.85
C LEU A 133 9.41 0.53 -13.03
#